data_AF-A0A9W8EAR1-F1
#
_entry.id   AF-A0A9W8EAR1-F1
#
_cell.length_a   1.000
_cell.length_b   1.000
_cell.length_c   1.000
_cell.angle_alpha   90.00
_cell.angle_beta   90.00
_cell.angle_gamma   90.00
#
_symmetry.space_group_name_H-M   'P 1'
#
loop_
_entity.id
_entity.type
_entity.pdbx_description
1 polymer ?
#
loop_
_entity_poly.entity_id
_entity_poly.type
_entity_poly.pdbx_seq_one_letter_code
_entity_poly.pdbx_strand_id
1 'polypeptide(L)'
;IRRLRFELFYYTHHLFILFYILLLMHGAFCMVKADSGPQCGGRPDYWKFFLVPALVYTAERISREVRGRQPTQISRVVQHPSRVVQVQIKKPSVRVKTGQYVFINCPEIAPGQWHPFTLTSAPEDDYISVHIRMAGDWTRQFAERLGCNLNGKGGEPTKRFNPLRHKTLRRPNRGASGPARASEPANDASQASKSHTNAILQSKGLPRIMVDGPFGAPTEHVFDYEVALLVGAGIGVTPFASVLKSLWYRVTHPGKLNKLVKVYFVWICRDIQAFEWFQDLLVALEQEELGDFLEIRAYLTGKLSEDQIRNLAIHSTEDGPDALTGRKTPTYFGRPNFDQIFAEVAAVQTNKKVGVFFCGPKPVANTLRRVCNRFSADKENELGTGTTFVFHKEHF
;
A
#
# COMPACT_ATOMS: atom_id res chain seq x y z
N ILE A 1 -5.70 9.74 22.06
CA ILE A 1 -6.05 8.31 22.29
C ILE A 1 -5.90 7.48 21.02
N ARG A 2 -6.67 7.72 19.94
CA ARG A 2 -6.62 6.93 18.68
C ARG A 2 -5.22 6.57 18.13
N ARG A 3 -4.24 7.50 18.20
CA ARG A 3 -2.86 7.27 17.73
C ARG A 3 -1.95 6.55 18.72
N LEU A 4 -2.26 6.62 20.01
CA LEU A 4 -1.40 6.16 21.11
C LEU A 4 -1.88 4.85 21.73
N ARG A 5 -3.20 4.65 21.79
CA ARG A 5 -3.87 3.47 22.35
C ARG A 5 -5.09 3.17 21.49
N PHE A 6 -4.89 2.45 20.40
CA PHE A 6 -5.95 2.12 19.44
C PHE A 6 -7.01 1.22 20.08
N GLU A 7 -6.60 0.20 20.84
CA GLU A 7 -7.51 -0.70 21.56
C GLU A 7 -8.47 0.04 22.48
N LEU A 8 -7.94 0.92 23.34
CA LEU A 8 -8.75 1.74 24.24
C LEU A 8 -9.74 2.63 23.47
N PHE A 9 -9.30 3.20 22.35
CA PHE A 9 -10.18 3.95 21.48
C PHE A 9 -11.28 3.06 20.89
N TYR A 10 -10.94 1.87 20.39
CA TYR A 10 -11.88 0.95 19.77
C TYR A 10 -12.97 0.52 20.75
N TYR A 11 -12.60 0.03 21.94
CA TYR A 11 -13.57 -0.45 22.93
C TYR A 11 -14.42 0.68 23.52
N THR A 12 -13.83 1.83 23.86
CA THR A 12 -14.63 2.96 24.38
C THR A 12 -15.55 3.54 23.31
N HIS A 13 -15.18 3.49 22.03
CA HIS A 13 -16.05 3.94 20.95
C HIS A 13 -17.29 3.05 20.81
N HIS A 14 -17.18 1.74 21.01
CA HIS A 14 -18.32 0.80 20.96
C HIS A 14 -19.36 1.01 22.07
N LEU A 15 -19.05 1.83 23.10
CA LEU A 15 -20.04 2.29 24.06
C LEU A 15 -21.16 3.14 23.43
N PHE A 16 -21.04 3.52 22.14
CA PHE A 16 -22.13 4.12 21.38
C PHE A 16 -23.41 3.25 21.41
N ILE A 17 -23.27 1.92 21.47
CA ILE A 17 -24.41 0.99 21.56
C ILE A 17 -25.19 1.25 22.85
N LEU A 18 -24.47 1.27 23.99
CA LEU A 18 -25.06 1.59 25.28
C LEU A 18 -25.64 3.01 25.30
N PHE A 19 -24.92 3.99 24.73
CA PHE A 19 -25.39 5.36 24.62
C PHE A 19 -26.74 5.46 23.90
N TYR A 20 -26.93 4.79 22.75
CA TYR A 20 -28.21 4.84 22.04
C TYR A 20 -29.33 4.09 22.76
N ILE A 21 -29.03 2.99 23.45
CA ILE A 21 -30.00 2.30 24.32
C ILE A 21 -30.48 3.23 25.43
N LEU A 22 -29.54 3.88 26.12
CA LEU A 22 -29.86 4.85 27.17
C LEU A 22 -30.62 6.05 26.62
N LEU A 23 -30.28 6.53 25.42
CA LEU A 23 -30.97 7.65 24.78
C LEU A 23 -32.41 7.30 24.39
N LEU A 24 -32.67 6.07 23.91
CA LEU A 24 -34.03 5.57 23.66
C LEU A 24 -34.85 5.48 24.95
N MET A 25 -34.23 5.08 26.07
CA MET A 25 -34.89 5.05 27.38
C MET A 25 -35.04 6.43 28.03
N HIS A 26 -34.13 7.36 27.75
CA HIS A 26 -34.08 8.66 28.41
C HIS A 26 -35.39 9.46 28.24
N GLY A 27 -35.98 9.42 27.05
CA GLY A 27 -37.25 10.09 26.76
C GLY A 27 -38.48 9.43 27.40
N ALA A 28 -38.35 8.25 28.03
CA ALA A 28 -39.47 7.51 28.59
C ALA A 28 -39.95 8.06 29.94
N PHE A 29 -39.16 8.87 30.63
CA PHE A 29 -39.43 9.32 32.01
C PHE A 29 -40.26 10.62 32.12
N CYS A 30 -40.73 11.20 31.00
CA CYS A 30 -41.60 12.39 31.00
C CYS A 30 -41.11 13.54 31.91
N MET A 31 -39.80 13.84 31.90
CA MET A 31 -39.23 14.89 32.75
C MET A 31 -39.64 16.31 32.28
N VAL A 32 -39.80 16.49 30.96
CA VAL A 32 -40.31 17.73 30.34
C VAL A 32 -41.75 17.47 29.89
N LYS A 33 -42.69 18.21 30.46
CA LYS A 33 -44.13 18.10 30.19
C LYS A 33 -44.50 18.97 28.99
N ALA A 34 -45.50 18.56 28.23
CA ALA A 34 -46.04 19.38 27.15
C ALA A 34 -46.84 20.57 27.70
N ASP A 35 -46.72 21.74 27.06
CA ASP A 35 -47.46 22.96 27.43
C ASP A 35 -48.97 22.86 27.16
N SER A 36 -49.39 21.90 26.32
CA SER A 36 -50.79 21.64 25.99
C SER A 36 -51.05 20.13 25.83
N GLY A 37 -52.17 19.64 26.38
CA GLY A 37 -52.57 18.23 26.34
C GLY A 37 -52.21 17.41 27.59
N PRO A 38 -52.40 16.08 27.58
CA PRO A 38 -52.10 15.22 28.73
C PRO A 38 -50.61 15.28 29.07
N GLN A 39 -50.33 15.73 30.29
CA GLN A 39 -48.99 16.13 30.77
C GLN A 39 -47.92 15.04 30.72
N CYS A 40 -48.30 13.77 30.48
CA CYS A 40 -47.41 12.64 30.18
C CYS A 40 -48.03 11.60 29.21
N GLY A 41 -48.87 12.04 28.27
CA GLY A 41 -49.51 11.14 27.28
C GLY A 41 -48.62 10.81 26.06
N GLY A 42 -47.52 11.54 25.88
CA GLY A 42 -46.60 11.37 24.75
C GLY A 42 -45.66 10.17 24.96
N ARG A 43 -45.69 9.22 24.03
CA ARG A 43 -44.64 8.20 23.93
C ARG A 43 -43.31 8.87 23.56
N PRO A 44 -42.15 8.36 23.99
CA PRO A 44 -40.87 8.90 23.56
C PRO A 44 -40.80 8.91 22.02
N ASP A 45 -40.45 10.04 21.42
CA ASP A 45 -40.45 10.19 19.96
C ASP A 45 -39.10 9.92 19.29
N TYR A 46 -38.03 9.80 20.07
CA TYR A 46 -36.66 9.63 19.55
C TYR A 46 -36.51 8.40 18.63
N TRP A 47 -37.26 7.32 18.87
CA TRP A 47 -37.21 6.12 18.03
C TRP A 47 -37.55 6.41 16.56
N LYS A 48 -38.38 7.43 16.28
CA LYS A 48 -38.73 7.85 14.91
C LYS A 48 -37.50 8.33 14.14
N PHE A 49 -36.60 9.02 14.82
CA PHE A 49 -35.34 9.51 14.24
C PHE A 49 -34.23 8.45 14.23
N PHE A 50 -34.30 7.47 15.14
CA PHE A 50 -33.30 6.41 15.27
C PHE A 50 -33.54 5.23 14.30
N LEU A 51 -34.79 4.85 14.04
CA LEU A 51 -35.13 3.61 13.35
C LEU A 51 -34.49 3.50 11.96
N VAL A 52 -34.70 4.48 11.09
CA VAL A 52 -34.18 4.43 9.70
C VAL A 52 -32.64 4.42 9.68
N PRO A 53 -31.94 5.34 10.36
CA PRO A 53 -30.47 5.30 10.42
C PRO A 53 -29.92 3.98 11.02
N ALA A 54 -30.56 3.44 12.07
CA ALA A 54 -30.14 2.20 12.70
C ALA A 54 -30.29 0.99 11.76
N LEU A 55 -31.39 0.92 11.01
CA LEU A 55 -31.60 -0.13 10.00
C LEU A 55 -30.58 -0.02 8.87
N VAL A 56 -30.34 1.18 8.33
CA VAL A 56 -29.35 1.41 7.28
C VAL A 56 -27.94 1.05 7.77
N TYR A 57 -27.56 1.48 8.98
CA TYR A 57 -26.28 1.13 9.59
C TYR A 57 -26.14 -0.38 9.77
N THR A 58 -27.16 -1.05 10.29
CA THR A 58 -27.14 -2.50 10.54
C THR A 58 -27.05 -3.27 9.23
N ALA A 59 -27.80 -2.87 8.20
CA ALA A 59 -27.73 -3.46 6.87
C ALA A 59 -26.33 -3.29 6.24
N GLU A 60 -25.72 -2.10 6.36
CA GLU A 60 -24.34 -1.86 5.91
C GLU A 60 -23.34 -2.78 6.64
N ARG A 61 -23.47 -2.93 7.96
CA ARG A 61 -22.58 -3.78 8.77
C ARG A 61 -22.73 -5.26 8.43
N ILE A 62 -23.95 -5.75 8.27
CA ILE A 62 -24.22 -7.13 7.86
C ILE A 62 -23.65 -7.38 6.46
N SER A 63 -23.89 -6.47 5.51
CA SER A 63 -23.37 -6.59 4.14
C SER A 63 -21.84 -6.69 4.12
N ARG A 64 -21.14 -5.89 4.95
CA ARG A 64 -19.69 -5.94 5.09
C ARG A 64 -19.18 -7.24 5.69
N GLU A 65 -19.84 -7.74 6.73
CA GLU A 65 -19.47 -9.01 7.36
C GLU A 65 -19.66 -10.18 6.38
N VAL A 66 -20.76 -10.18 5.61
CA VAL A 66 -21.05 -11.19 4.57
C VAL A 66 -20.00 -11.16 3.46
N ARG A 67 -19.62 -9.97 2.98
CA ARG A 67 -18.58 -9.79 1.96
C ARG A 67 -17.19 -10.18 2.49
N GLY A 68 -16.91 -9.84 3.74
CA GLY A 68 -15.66 -10.14 4.44
C GLY A 68 -15.42 -11.64 4.62
N ARG A 69 -16.49 -12.39 4.92
CA ARG A 69 -16.46 -13.85 5.18
C ARG A 69 -16.31 -14.73 3.95
N GLN A 70 -16.34 -14.16 2.74
CA GLN A 70 -16.10 -14.91 1.52
C GLN A 70 -14.74 -15.63 1.56
N PRO A 71 -14.63 -16.87 1.02
CA PRO A 71 -13.42 -17.67 1.10
C PRO A 71 -12.18 -16.90 0.67
N THR A 72 -11.20 -16.84 1.58
CA THR A 72 -9.97 -16.07 1.41
C THR A 72 -8.81 -16.91 1.94
N GLN A 73 -7.75 -17.03 1.14
CA GLN A 73 -6.57 -17.83 1.49
C GLN A 73 -5.30 -17.00 1.31
N ILE A 74 -4.38 -17.11 2.27
CA ILE A 74 -3.04 -16.53 2.14
C ILE A 74 -2.22 -17.50 1.29
N SER A 75 -1.77 -17.03 0.13
CA SER A 75 -0.94 -17.85 -0.77
C SER A 75 0.54 -17.77 -0.43
N ARG A 76 1.02 -16.60 0.00
CA ARG A 76 2.43 -16.35 0.28
C ARG A 76 2.62 -15.20 1.25
N VAL A 77 3.61 -15.34 2.12
CA VAL A 77 4.10 -14.28 3.01
C VAL A 77 5.55 -14.02 2.69
N VAL A 78 5.94 -12.75 2.56
CA VAL A 78 7.33 -12.34 2.37
C VAL A 78 7.66 -11.28 3.41
N GLN A 79 8.69 -11.53 4.22
CA GLN A 79 9.21 -10.53 5.14
C GLN A 79 10.19 -9.63 4.37
N HIS A 80 9.94 -8.33 4.43
CA HIS A 80 10.83 -7.32 3.88
C HIS A 80 11.63 -6.65 5.01
N PRO A 81 12.77 -6.02 4.67
CA PRO A 81 13.47 -5.09 5.56
C PRO A 81 12.56 -3.95 6.04
N SER A 82 13.01 -3.14 7.00
CA SER A 82 12.22 -2.03 7.58
C SER A 82 10.91 -2.40 8.28
N ARG A 83 10.81 -3.63 8.79
CA ARG A 83 9.62 -4.10 9.49
C ARG A 83 8.36 -4.02 8.61
N VAL A 84 8.48 -4.43 7.36
CA VAL A 84 7.36 -4.55 6.43
C VAL A 84 7.13 -6.02 6.10
N VAL A 85 5.87 -6.45 6.07
CA VAL A 85 5.48 -7.79 5.61
C VAL A 85 4.59 -7.65 4.38
N GLN A 86 4.90 -8.40 3.34
CA GLN A 86 4.04 -8.56 2.18
C GLN A 86 3.19 -9.82 2.35
N VAL A 87 1.88 -9.66 2.21
CA VAL A 87 0.92 -10.76 2.27
C VAL A 87 0.23 -10.86 0.93
N GLN A 88 0.41 -11.99 0.24
CA GLN A 88 -0.32 -12.34 -0.98
C GLN A 88 -1.53 -13.20 -0.63
N ILE A 89 -2.66 -12.81 -1.19
CA ILE A 89 -3.98 -13.33 -0.84
C ILE A 89 -4.69 -13.72 -2.13
N LYS A 90 -5.31 -14.90 -2.13
CA LYS A 90 -6.23 -15.33 -3.18
C LYS A 90 -7.67 -15.16 -2.70
N LYS A 91 -8.44 -14.35 -3.43
CA LYS A 91 -9.86 -14.09 -3.17
C LYS A 91 -10.61 -14.00 -4.50
N PRO A 92 -11.19 -15.12 -5.00
CA PRO A 92 -11.87 -15.16 -6.29
C PRO A 92 -13.09 -14.23 -6.38
N SER A 93 -13.70 -13.89 -5.24
CA SER A 93 -14.91 -13.08 -5.18
C SER A 93 -14.69 -11.58 -5.43
N VAL A 94 -13.44 -11.12 -5.59
CA VAL A 94 -13.08 -9.71 -5.62
C VAL A 94 -12.38 -9.36 -6.93
N ARG A 95 -12.88 -8.33 -7.61
CA ARG A 95 -12.23 -7.70 -8.76
C ARG A 95 -11.67 -6.36 -8.31
N VAL A 96 -10.36 -6.17 -8.44
CA VAL A 96 -9.66 -4.98 -7.94
C VAL A 96 -9.29 -4.04 -9.09
N LYS A 97 -9.14 -2.76 -8.76
CA LYS A 97 -8.53 -1.74 -9.61
C LYS A 97 -7.27 -1.20 -8.94
N THR A 98 -6.46 -0.46 -9.70
CA THR A 98 -5.20 0.09 -9.22
C THR A 98 -5.38 1.07 -8.08
N GLY A 99 -4.54 0.95 -7.05
CA GLY A 99 -4.53 1.87 -5.91
C GLY A 99 -5.69 1.70 -4.92
N GLN A 100 -6.65 0.80 -5.18
CA GLN A 100 -7.72 0.48 -4.23
C GLN A 100 -7.16 -0.10 -2.93
N TYR A 101 -7.96 -0.07 -1.88
CA TYR A 101 -7.60 -0.65 -0.59
C TYR A 101 -8.66 -1.65 -0.11
N VAL A 102 -8.26 -2.49 0.83
CA VAL A 102 -9.11 -3.51 1.45
C VAL A 102 -8.99 -3.41 2.96
N PHE A 103 -10.03 -3.85 3.67
CA PHE A 103 -9.94 -4.10 5.10
C PHE A 103 -9.63 -5.56 5.36
N ILE A 104 -8.65 -5.80 6.23
CA ILE A 104 -8.25 -7.14 6.65
C ILE A 104 -8.62 -7.30 8.12
N ASN A 105 -9.26 -8.43 8.44
CA ASN A 105 -9.44 -8.91 9.80
C ASN A 105 -8.75 -10.27 9.97
N CYS A 106 -8.12 -10.46 11.11
CA CYS A 106 -7.57 -11.74 11.55
C CYS A 106 -8.24 -12.13 12.88
N PRO A 107 -9.25 -13.03 12.86
CA PRO A 107 -10.00 -13.41 14.06
C PRO A 107 -9.13 -14.00 15.17
N GLU A 108 -8.01 -14.63 14.82
CA GLU A 108 -7.07 -15.23 15.77
C GLU A 108 -6.30 -14.19 16.61
N ILE A 109 -6.28 -12.92 16.17
CA ILE A 109 -5.57 -11.83 16.86
C ILE A 109 -6.59 -10.93 17.56
N ALA A 110 -7.54 -10.42 16.78
CA ALA A 110 -8.54 -9.49 17.27
C ALA A 110 -9.86 -9.73 16.53
N PRO A 111 -10.78 -10.50 17.14
CA PRO A 111 -12.13 -10.68 16.60
C PRO A 111 -12.81 -9.32 16.40
N GLY A 112 -13.30 -9.05 15.19
CA GLY A 112 -14.05 -7.82 14.88
C GLY A 112 -13.24 -6.56 14.57
N GLN A 113 -11.90 -6.58 14.69
CA GLN A 113 -11.07 -5.44 14.29
C GLN A 113 -10.66 -5.49 12.82
N TRP A 114 -11.12 -4.51 12.04
CA TRP A 114 -10.84 -4.41 10.61
C TRP A 114 -9.83 -3.30 10.36
N HIS A 115 -8.72 -3.62 9.68
CA HIS A 115 -7.63 -2.67 9.40
C HIS A 115 -7.50 -2.41 7.89
N PRO A 116 -7.45 -1.15 7.44
CA PRO A 116 -7.33 -0.82 6.03
C PRO A 116 -5.89 -0.95 5.53
N PHE A 117 -5.72 -1.56 4.37
CA PHE A 117 -4.44 -1.67 3.67
C PHE A 117 -4.61 -1.49 2.17
N THR A 118 -3.75 -0.66 1.59
CA THR A 118 -3.72 -0.41 0.15
C THR A 118 -3.20 -1.64 -0.60
N LEU A 119 -3.85 -1.96 -1.71
CA LEU A 119 -3.40 -3.01 -2.60
C LEU A 119 -2.15 -2.54 -3.35
N THR A 120 -1.16 -3.42 -3.39
CA THR A 120 0.16 -3.21 -4.01
C THR A 120 0.42 -4.14 -5.19
N SER A 121 -0.48 -5.10 -5.41
CA SER A 121 -0.56 -5.89 -6.63
C SER A 121 -1.25 -5.08 -7.73
N ALA A 122 -0.97 -5.42 -8.98
CA ALA A 122 -1.71 -4.88 -10.10
C ALA A 122 -3.05 -5.64 -10.26
N PRO A 123 -4.09 -5.04 -10.85
CA PRO A 123 -5.31 -5.75 -11.24
C PRO A 123 -5.09 -6.95 -12.15
N GLU A 124 -3.99 -6.93 -12.91
CA GLU A 124 -3.57 -7.99 -13.82
C GLU A 124 -2.94 -9.21 -13.09
N ASP A 125 -2.60 -9.09 -11.81
CA ASP A 125 -2.02 -10.19 -11.02
C ASP A 125 -3.12 -11.20 -10.59
N ASP A 126 -2.79 -12.50 -10.59
CA ASP A 126 -3.69 -13.60 -10.14
C ASP A 126 -3.94 -13.61 -8.61
N TYR A 127 -3.39 -12.64 -7.88
CA TYR A 127 -3.48 -12.51 -6.44
C TYR A 127 -3.58 -11.04 -6.06
N ILE A 128 -4.16 -10.77 -4.89
CA ILE A 128 -4.09 -9.44 -4.28
C ILE A 128 -2.94 -9.43 -3.27
N SER A 129 -2.15 -8.36 -3.22
CA SER A 129 -1.11 -8.23 -2.19
C SER A 129 -1.16 -6.91 -1.44
N VAL A 130 -0.85 -6.97 -0.15
CA VAL A 130 -0.71 -5.80 0.72
C VAL A 130 0.68 -5.77 1.33
N HIS A 131 1.24 -4.58 1.49
CA HIS A 131 2.49 -4.36 2.23
C HIS A 131 2.15 -3.66 3.56
N ILE A 132 2.36 -4.39 4.66
CA ILE A 132 1.96 -3.96 5.99
C ILE A 132 3.22 -3.59 6.77
N ARG A 133 3.33 -2.31 7.13
CA ARG A 133 4.36 -1.85 8.06
C ARG A 133 3.94 -2.17 9.49
N MET A 134 4.85 -2.74 10.28
CA MET A 134 4.61 -3.08 11.69
C MET A 134 4.68 -1.84 12.60
N ALA A 135 3.64 -1.01 12.53
CA ALA A 135 3.57 0.27 13.22
C ALA A 135 2.85 0.22 14.58
N GLY A 136 1.88 -0.68 14.75
CA GLY A 136 1.09 -0.84 15.98
C GLY A 136 0.95 -2.29 16.42
N ASP A 137 0.24 -2.49 17.53
CA ASP A 137 0.17 -3.78 18.22
C ASP A 137 -0.48 -4.85 17.36
N TRP A 138 -1.60 -4.54 16.70
CA TRP A 138 -2.24 -5.45 15.75
C TRP A 138 -1.31 -5.86 14.61
N THR A 139 -0.61 -4.90 13.98
CA THR A 139 0.28 -5.20 12.85
C THR A 139 1.50 -6.02 13.25
N ARG A 140 1.98 -5.89 14.50
CA ARG A 140 3.10 -6.70 15.03
C ARG A 140 2.64 -8.12 15.31
N GLN A 141 1.54 -8.28 16.04
CA GLN A 141 0.93 -9.59 16.30
C GLN A 141 0.54 -10.31 15.01
N PHE A 142 0.09 -9.57 13.99
CA PHE A 142 -0.21 -10.14 12.67
C PHE A 142 1.05 -10.66 11.98
N ALA A 143 2.14 -9.89 11.98
CA ALA A 143 3.40 -10.35 11.43
C ALA A 143 3.96 -11.57 12.20
N GLU A 144 3.91 -11.57 13.52
CA GLU A 144 4.31 -12.73 14.35
C GLU A 144 3.48 -13.97 14.04
N ARG A 145 2.15 -13.82 13.92
CA ARG A 145 1.24 -14.92 13.59
C ARG A 145 1.47 -15.49 12.18
N LEU A 146 1.95 -14.66 11.26
CA LEU A 146 2.39 -15.08 9.93
C LEU A 146 3.78 -15.75 9.93
N GLY A 147 4.47 -15.79 11.08
CA GLY A 147 5.79 -16.39 11.22
C GLY A 147 6.95 -15.43 10.90
N CYS A 148 6.72 -14.11 10.85
CA CYS A 148 7.80 -13.15 10.63
C CYS A 148 8.67 -13.01 11.89
N ASN A 149 10.00 -13.06 11.72
CA ASN A 149 10.94 -12.92 12.82
C ASN A 149 11.13 -11.45 13.17
N LEU A 150 10.63 -11.01 14.33
CA LEU A 150 10.75 -9.62 14.78
C LEU A 150 12.07 -9.30 15.50
N ASN A 151 12.75 -10.33 16.01
CA ASN A 151 13.95 -10.21 16.86
C ASN A 151 15.26 -10.52 16.11
N GLY A 152 15.20 -10.84 14.82
CA GLY A 152 16.40 -11.12 14.02
C GLY A 152 17.07 -9.81 13.56
N LYS A 153 18.33 -9.60 13.95
CA LYS A 153 19.27 -8.85 13.10
C LYS A 153 19.14 -9.43 11.68
N GLY A 154 18.91 -8.57 10.68
CA GLY A 154 18.55 -8.92 9.30
C GLY A 154 19.00 -10.31 8.86
N GLY A 155 18.10 -11.28 8.98
CA GLY A 155 18.32 -12.63 8.49
C GLY A 155 18.07 -12.67 6.99
N GLU A 156 18.93 -13.40 6.28
CA GLU A 156 18.99 -13.50 4.83
C GLU A 156 17.62 -13.49 4.13
N PRO A 157 17.50 -12.77 2.99
CA PRO A 157 16.27 -12.73 2.23
C PRO A 157 15.87 -14.14 1.80
N THR A 158 14.71 -14.61 2.27
CA THR A 158 14.04 -15.76 1.70
C THR A 158 13.86 -15.54 0.20
N LYS A 159 14.71 -16.20 -0.60
CA LYS A 159 14.76 -16.25 -2.08
C LYS A 159 14.04 -15.10 -2.80
N ARG A 160 14.84 -14.11 -3.22
CA ARG A 160 14.49 -13.03 -4.17
C ARG A 160 13.64 -13.61 -5.32
N PHE A 161 12.39 -13.15 -5.42
CA PHE A 161 11.47 -13.55 -6.49
C PHE A 161 11.51 -12.50 -7.58
N ASN A 162 11.86 -12.90 -8.80
CA ASN A 162 11.80 -12.05 -9.99
C ASN A 162 10.34 -12.04 -10.51
N PRO A 163 9.61 -10.91 -10.47
CA PRO A 163 8.17 -10.87 -10.71
C PRO A 163 7.74 -11.16 -12.16
N LEU A 164 8.67 -11.24 -13.13
CA LEU A 164 8.35 -11.24 -14.56
C LEU A 164 8.33 -12.62 -15.24
N ARG A 165 8.43 -13.73 -14.50
CA ARG A 165 8.55 -15.06 -15.14
C ARG A 165 7.20 -15.76 -15.29
N HIS A 166 6.40 -15.34 -16.27
CA HIS A 166 5.29 -16.16 -16.79
C HIS A 166 5.74 -16.97 -18.01
N LYS A 167 5.26 -18.21 -18.07
CA LYS A 167 5.73 -19.35 -18.89
C LYS A 167 5.90 -19.04 -20.39
N THR A 168 7.11 -19.19 -20.92
CA THR A 168 7.32 -19.54 -22.35
C THR A 168 7.15 -21.05 -22.53
N LEU A 169 6.36 -21.42 -23.55
CA LEU A 169 6.12 -22.80 -23.97
C LEU A 169 7.44 -23.55 -24.23
N ARG A 170 7.61 -24.71 -23.61
CA ARG A 170 8.67 -25.69 -23.91
C ARG A 170 8.46 -26.26 -25.32
N ARG A 171 9.44 -26.10 -26.20
CA ARG A 171 9.67 -26.98 -27.37
C ARG A 171 10.51 -28.21 -26.93
N PRO A 172 10.33 -29.38 -27.56
CA PRO A 172 10.98 -30.61 -27.13
C PRO A 172 12.43 -30.66 -27.60
N ASN A 173 13.35 -31.05 -26.70
CA ASN A 173 14.75 -31.25 -27.05
C ASN A 173 15.00 -32.73 -27.36
N ARG A 174 15.65 -32.98 -28.49
CA ARG A 174 16.16 -34.29 -28.93
C ARG A 174 17.56 -34.51 -28.34
N GLY A 175 17.81 -35.74 -27.89
CA GLY A 175 19.05 -36.46 -28.20
C GLY A 175 20.21 -36.39 -27.20
N ALA A 176 20.83 -37.57 -27.05
CA ALA A 176 22.13 -37.93 -26.44
C ALA A 176 22.18 -37.96 -24.89
N SER A 177 22.18 -39.10 -24.19
CA SER A 177 22.94 -40.37 -24.26
C SER A 177 24.45 -40.24 -23.99
N GLY A 178 24.88 -40.66 -22.80
CA GLY A 178 26.27 -41.00 -22.48
C GLY A 178 26.60 -40.90 -20.98
N PRO A 179 27.33 -41.85 -20.37
CA PRO A 179 26.96 -42.38 -19.06
C PRO A 179 27.96 -42.15 -17.90
N ALA A 180 27.38 -42.26 -16.70
CA ALA A 180 27.88 -42.73 -15.40
C ALA A 180 29.36 -43.13 -15.21
N ARG A 181 29.93 -42.74 -14.05
CA ARG A 181 30.49 -43.70 -13.07
C ARG A 181 30.88 -43.08 -11.71
N ALA A 182 30.45 -43.79 -10.64
CA ALA A 182 31.14 -44.08 -9.36
C ALA A 182 31.60 -42.90 -8.48
N SER A 183 31.51 -42.90 -7.14
CA SER A 183 31.36 -43.95 -6.13
C SER A 183 31.15 -43.27 -4.76
N GLU A 184 30.28 -43.81 -3.92
CA GLU A 184 30.36 -43.62 -2.46
C GLU A 184 31.36 -44.63 -1.86
N PRO A 185 31.95 -44.31 -0.70
CA PRO A 185 31.69 -45.20 0.42
C PRO A 185 31.36 -44.46 1.73
N ALA A 186 30.47 -45.09 2.48
CA ALA A 186 30.15 -44.78 3.87
C ALA A 186 31.31 -45.19 4.81
N ASN A 187 31.48 -44.44 5.91
CA ASN A 187 32.01 -44.96 7.17
C ASN A 187 31.52 -44.10 8.34
N ASP A 188 30.89 -44.79 9.29
CA ASP A 188 30.48 -44.32 10.62
C ASP A 188 31.68 -44.06 11.54
N ALA A 189 31.60 -43.00 12.35
CA ALA A 189 31.96 -43.05 13.78
C ALA A 189 31.65 -41.71 14.46
N SER A 190 30.60 -41.73 15.28
CA SER A 190 30.32 -40.94 16.48
C SER A 190 31.31 -39.85 16.90
N GLN A 191 30.80 -38.62 17.05
CA GLN A 191 31.10 -37.80 18.23
C GLN A 191 29.92 -36.87 18.55
N ALA A 192 29.44 -37.02 19.79
CA ALA A 192 28.29 -36.35 20.35
C ALA A 192 28.47 -34.81 20.35
N SER A 193 27.57 -34.11 19.66
CA SER A 193 27.36 -32.68 19.85
C SER A 193 25.86 -32.44 20.01
N LYS A 194 25.47 -32.25 21.27
CA LYS A 194 24.29 -31.55 21.77
C LYS A 194 23.18 -31.38 20.74
N SER A 195 22.21 -32.30 20.77
CA SER A 195 20.90 -32.09 20.15
C SER A 195 20.28 -30.84 20.77
N HIS A 196 20.53 -29.68 20.15
CA HIS A 196 19.56 -28.60 20.16
C HIS A 196 18.30 -29.24 19.61
N THR A 197 17.37 -29.51 20.52
CA THR A 197 15.98 -29.80 20.22
C THR A 197 15.56 -28.85 19.10
N ASN A 198 15.50 -29.39 17.88
CA ASN A 198 14.71 -28.86 16.79
C ASN A 198 13.30 -28.79 17.36
N ALA A 199 12.98 -27.64 17.97
CA ALA A 199 11.63 -27.33 18.35
C ALA A 199 10.84 -27.40 17.05
N ILE A 200 10.05 -28.46 16.95
CA ILE A 200 9.05 -28.70 15.94
C ILE A 200 8.08 -27.51 16.03
N LEU A 201 8.43 -26.41 15.38
CA LEU A 201 7.54 -25.30 15.03
C LEU A 201 7.03 -25.50 13.60
N GLN A 202 6.68 -26.75 13.28
CA GLN A 202 5.66 -27.10 12.29
C GLN A 202 4.49 -27.61 13.16
N SER A 203 3.28 -27.07 13.17
CA SER A 203 2.48 -26.59 12.05
C SER A 203 1.27 -25.77 12.54
N LYS A 204 1.46 -24.55 13.04
CA LYS A 204 0.33 -23.60 12.95
C LYS A 204 0.31 -23.11 11.52
N GLY A 205 -0.59 -23.66 10.70
CA GLY A 205 -0.83 -23.17 9.34
C GLY A 205 -1.06 -21.66 9.33
N LEU A 206 -0.99 -21.04 8.14
CA LEU A 206 -1.27 -19.62 7.98
C LEU A 206 -2.64 -19.27 8.59
N PRO A 207 -2.76 -18.14 9.29
CA PRO A 207 -4.00 -17.79 9.97
C PRO A 207 -5.13 -17.60 8.96
N ARG A 208 -6.35 -17.90 9.39
CA ARG A 208 -7.52 -17.52 8.61
C ARG A 208 -7.67 -16.00 8.66
N ILE A 209 -7.82 -15.39 7.49
CA ILE A 209 -8.12 -13.96 7.37
C ILE A 209 -9.46 -13.75 6.68
N MET A 210 -10.08 -12.61 7.00
CA MET A 210 -11.24 -12.10 6.30
C MET A 210 -10.85 -10.80 5.60
N VAL A 211 -11.36 -10.60 4.39
CA VAL A 211 -11.02 -9.45 3.54
C VAL A 211 -12.30 -8.82 3.03
N ASP A 212 -12.52 -7.57 3.43
CA ASP A 212 -13.63 -6.72 3.00
C ASP A 212 -13.10 -5.68 2.00
N GLY A 213 -13.77 -5.56 0.85
CA GLY A 213 -13.37 -4.67 -0.22
C GLY A 213 -13.61 -5.26 -1.61
N PRO A 214 -13.09 -4.60 -2.66
CA PRO A 214 -12.21 -3.44 -2.59
C PRO A 214 -12.97 -2.13 -2.35
N PHE A 215 -12.27 -1.13 -1.82
CA PHE A 215 -12.77 0.21 -1.61
C PHE A 215 -12.06 1.20 -2.53
N GLY A 216 -12.84 2.16 -3.01
CA GLY A 216 -12.39 3.06 -4.06
C GLY A 216 -11.30 4.03 -3.61
N ALA A 217 -10.39 4.36 -4.53
CA ALA A 217 -9.30 5.30 -4.31
C ALA A 217 -9.19 6.29 -5.49
N PRO A 218 -8.85 7.58 -5.25
CA PRO A 218 -8.58 8.54 -6.32
C PRO A 218 -7.60 8.05 -7.38
N THR A 219 -6.60 7.26 -6.96
CA THR A 219 -5.58 6.64 -7.81
C THR A 219 -6.15 5.69 -8.89
N GLU A 220 -7.40 5.26 -8.79
CA GLU A 220 -8.09 4.52 -9.88
C GLU A 220 -8.14 5.31 -11.20
N HIS A 221 -8.18 6.63 -11.10
CA HIS A 221 -8.33 7.53 -12.24
C HIS A 221 -7.00 7.95 -12.86
N VAL A 222 -5.86 7.39 -12.44
CA VAL A 222 -4.54 7.74 -13.00
C VAL A 222 -4.51 7.55 -14.52
N PHE A 223 -5.08 6.46 -15.02
CA PHE A 223 -5.08 6.14 -16.45
C PHE A 223 -6.08 6.96 -17.29
N ASP A 224 -6.90 7.80 -16.65
CA ASP A 224 -7.85 8.70 -17.32
C ASP A 224 -7.20 10.03 -17.74
N TYR A 225 -5.99 10.31 -17.25
CA TYR A 225 -5.21 11.50 -17.59
C TYR A 225 -4.19 11.19 -18.70
N GLU A 226 -3.83 12.23 -19.48
CA GLU A 226 -2.73 12.15 -20.45
C GLU A 226 -1.37 12.14 -19.76
N VAL A 227 -1.25 12.95 -18.71
CA VAL A 227 -0.04 13.06 -17.91
C VAL A 227 -0.42 12.89 -16.45
N ALA A 228 0.30 12.02 -15.75
CA ALA A 228 0.12 11.82 -14.31
C ALA A 228 1.39 12.21 -13.54
N LEU A 229 1.23 13.03 -12.51
CA LEU A 229 2.26 13.33 -11.53
C LEU A 229 1.91 12.61 -10.21
N LEU A 230 2.61 11.50 -9.96
CA LEU A 230 2.42 10.64 -8.80
C LEU A 230 3.42 11.06 -7.70
N VAL A 231 2.92 11.48 -6.54
CA VAL A 231 3.76 11.95 -5.43
C VAL A 231 3.51 11.10 -4.19
N GLY A 232 4.44 10.22 -3.87
CA GLY A 232 4.40 9.35 -2.68
C GLY A 232 5.34 9.83 -1.58
N ALA A 233 4.90 9.81 -0.33
CA ALA A 233 5.76 10.09 0.82
C ALA A 233 5.75 8.98 1.88
N GLY A 234 6.91 8.40 2.17
CA GLY A 234 7.07 7.28 3.11
C GLY A 234 6.26 6.06 2.68
N ILE A 235 5.47 5.46 3.60
CA ILE A 235 4.59 4.32 3.31
C ILE A 235 3.45 4.67 2.34
N GLY A 236 3.18 5.97 2.13
CA GLY A 236 2.23 6.45 1.13
C GLY A 236 2.63 6.14 -0.31
N VAL A 237 3.77 5.49 -0.54
CA VAL A 237 4.15 4.98 -1.86
C VAL A 237 3.35 3.75 -2.29
N THR A 238 2.73 3.04 -1.34
CA THR A 238 2.01 1.78 -1.58
C THR A 238 0.93 1.80 -2.68
N PRO A 239 0.03 2.80 -2.81
CA PRO A 239 -0.91 2.85 -3.94
C PRO A 239 -0.20 2.92 -5.29
N PHE A 240 0.93 3.63 -5.36
CA PHE A 240 1.68 3.79 -6.60
C PHE A 240 2.42 2.51 -7.02
N ALA A 241 2.68 1.57 -6.10
CA ALA A 241 3.18 0.24 -6.47
C ALA A 241 2.22 -0.50 -7.39
N SER A 242 0.92 -0.46 -7.08
CA SER A 242 -0.12 -1.07 -7.89
C SER A 242 -0.24 -0.37 -9.26
N VAL A 243 -0.17 0.97 -9.27
CA VAL A 243 -0.19 1.78 -10.50
C VAL A 243 0.99 1.46 -11.40
N LEU A 244 2.21 1.49 -10.88
CA LEU A 244 3.42 1.30 -11.68
C LEU A 244 3.53 -0.12 -12.24
N LYS A 245 3.08 -1.14 -11.49
CA LYS A 245 2.99 -2.50 -12.03
C LYS A 245 1.95 -2.61 -13.13
N SER A 246 0.75 -2.08 -12.93
CA SER A 246 -0.30 -2.08 -13.98
C SER A 246 0.15 -1.27 -15.21
N LEU A 247 0.90 -0.18 -14.99
CA LEU A 247 1.51 0.58 -16.08
C LEU A 247 2.45 -0.30 -16.90
N TRP A 248 3.37 -1.03 -16.27
CA TRP A 248 4.25 -1.97 -16.97
C TRP A 248 3.45 -3.03 -17.77
N TYR A 249 2.41 -3.62 -17.19
CA TYR A 249 1.54 -4.57 -17.90
C TYR A 249 0.89 -3.95 -19.13
N ARG A 250 0.42 -2.70 -19.05
CA ARG A 250 -0.26 -2.01 -20.15
C ARG A 250 0.70 -1.53 -21.24
N VAL A 251 1.93 -1.15 -20.88
CA VAL A 251 2.98 -0.78 -21.84
C VAL A 251 3.48 -1.99 -22.61
N THR A 252 3.70 -3.12 -21.93
CA THR A 252 4.20 -4.35 -22.56
C THR A 252 3.15 -5.07 -23.42
N HIS A 253 1.86 -4.78 -23.24
CA HIS A 253 0.78 -5.39 -24.01
C HIS A 253 0.05 -4.34 -24.86
N PRO A 254 0.37 -4.24 -26.17
CA PRO A 254 -0.21 -3.23 -27.05
C PRO A 254 -1.75 -3.36 -27.12
N GLY A 255 -2.45 -2.22 -27.01
CA GLY A 255 -3.92 -2.14 -27.06
C GLY A 255 -4.63 -1.97 -25.70
N LYS A 256 -3.90 -1.94 -24.57
CA LYS A 256 -4.46 -1.68 -23.22
C LYS A 256 -4.10 -0.32 -22.63
N LEU A 257 -3.23 0.43 -23.30
CA LEU A 257 -2.92 1.81 -22.95
C LEU A 257 -4.04 2.71 -23.47
N ASN A 258 -4.67 3.44 -22.53
CA ASN A 258 -5.69 4.42 -22.84
C ASN A 258 -5.03 5.75 -23.20
N LYS A 259 -5.39 6.81 -22.46
CA LYS A 259 -5.03 8.20 -22.70
C LYS A 259 -3.64 8.57 -22.19
N LEU A 260 -3.12 7.82 -21.22
CA LEU A 260 -1.89 8.13 -20.51
C LEU A 260 -0.67 8.00 -21.44
N VAL A 261 0.10 9.08 -21.55
CA VAL A 261 1.30 9.19 -22.41
C VAL A 261 2.59 9.45 -21.62
N LYS A 262 2.49 9.98 -20.39
CA LYS A 262 3.66 10.28 -19.54
C LYS A 262 3.30 10.18 -18.07
N VAL A 263 4.20 9.59 -17.29
CA VAL A 263 4.11 9.51 -15.83
C VAL A 263 5.37 10.08 -15.20
N TYR A 264 5.19 11.07 -14.34
CA TYR A 264 6.21 11.57 -13.44
C TYR A 264 5.96 10.98 -12.06
N PHE A 265 6.92 10.26 -11.51
CA PHE A 265 6.83 9.65 -10.20
C PHE A 265 7.86 10.26 -9.25
N VAL A 266 7.36 11.03 -8.28
CA VAL A 266 8.16 11.68 -7.24
C VAL A 266 7.97 10.91 -5.94
N TRP A 267 9.05 10.31 -5.45
CA TRP A 267 9.04 9.60 -4.18
C TRP A 267 9.87 10.31 -3.13
N ILE A 268 9.26 10.62 -2.00
CA ILE A 268 9.89 11.32 -0.88
C ILE A 268 10.02 10.35 0.28
N CYS A 269 11.24 10.07 0.70
CA CYS A 269 11.50 9.20 1.83
C CYS A 269 12.48 9.83 2.81
N ARG A 270 12.44 9.39 4.06
CA ARG A 270 13.37 9.82 5.12
C ARG A 270 14.41 8.76 5.46
N ASP A 271 14.13 7.51 5.16
CA ASP A 271 14.91 6.36 5.62
C ASP A 271 15.27 5.50 4.41
N ILE A 272 16.56 5.18 4.27
CA ILE A 272 17.10 4.35 3.20
C ILE A 272 16.53 2.95 3.27
N GLN A 273 16.31 2.42 4.48
CA GLN A 273 15.77 1.06 4.61
C GLN A 273 14.33 0.97 4.10
N ALA A 274 13.57 2.07 4.13
CA ALA A 274 12.23 2.11 3.57
C ALA A 274 12.24 2.05 2.03
N PHE A 275 13.43 2.16 1.40
CA PHE A 275 13.60 1.97 -0.04
C PHE A 275 13.54 0.50 -0.46
N GLU A 276 14.07 -0.41 0.35
CA GLU A 276 14.50 -1.73 -0.13
C GLU A 276 13.38 -2.56 -0.82
N TRP A 277 12.18 -2.66 -0.23
CA TRP A 277 11.11 -3.47 -0.83
C TRP A 277 10.53 -2.89 -2.12
N PHE A 278 10.55 -1.57 -2.27
CA PHE A 278 9.96 -0.86 -3.41
C PHE A 278 11.01 -0.55 -4.49
N GLN A 279 12.27 -0.47 -4.10
CA GLN A 279 13.42 -0.30 -4.98
C GLN A 279 13.55 -1.45 -5.97
N ASP A 280 13.33 -2.71 -5.54
CA ASP A 280 13.33 -3.85 -6.45
C ASP A 280 12.31 -3.67 -7.59
N LEU A 281 11.14 -3.06 -7.31
CA LEU A 281 10.15 -2.72 -8.34
C LEU A 281 10.66 -1.59 -9.24
N LEU A 282 11.23 -0.51 -8.68
CA LEU A 282 11.72 0.62 -9.46
C LEU A 282 12.89 0.23 -10.38
N VAL A 283 13.84 -0.57 -9.87
CA VAL A 283 14.97 -1.10 -10.65
C VAL A 283 14.46 -1.98 -11.79
N ALA A 284 13.47 -2.85 -11.53
CA ALA A 284 12.86 -3.65 -12.59
C ALA A 284 12.20 -2.78 -13.67
N LEU A 285 11.50 -1.70 -13.28
CA LEU A 285 10.86 -0.78 -14.22
C LEU A 285 11.88 0.01 -15.07
N GLU A 286 13.04 0.37 -14.50
CA GLU A 286 14.13 1.03 -15.23
C GLU A 286 14.87 0.10 -16.19
N GLN A 287 14.98 -1.19 -15.85
CA GLN A 287 15.62 -2.20 -16.70
C GLN A 287 14.80 -2.51 -17.95
N GLU A 288 13.47 -2.44 -17.84
CA GLU A 288 12.53 -2.68 -18.93
C GLU A 288 12.49 -1.53 -19.94
N GLU A 289 13.29 -0.47 -19.71
CA GLU A 289 13.39 0.70 -20.58
C GLU A 289 12.01 1.16 -21.07
N LEU A 290 11.12 1.44 -20.11
CA LEU A 290 9.83 2.10 -20.36
C LEU A 290 9.99 3.48 -21.05
N GLY A 291 11.21 3.85 -21.44
CA GLY A 291 11.59 4.97 -22.28
C GLY A 291 11.24 6.29 -21.63
N ASP A 292 10.92 7.26 -22.48
CA ASP A 292 10.41 8.56 -22.07
C ASP A 292 9.04 8.48 -21.38
N PHE A 293 8.42 7.32 -21.20
CA PHE A 293 7.08 7.22 -20.62
C PHE A 293 7.06 7.42 -19.10
N LEU A 294 8.07 6.91 -18.38
CA LEU A 294 8.12 6.94 -16.92
C LEU A 294 9.39 7.65 -16.42
N GLU A 295 9.22 8.76 -15.73
CA GLU A 295 10.31 9.50 -15.11
C GLU A 295 10.22 9.39 -13.59
N ILE A 296 11.27 8.88 -12.94
CA ILE A 296 11.26 8.60 -11.51
C ILE A 296 12.28 9.48 -10.78
N ARG A 297 11.79 10.34 -9.89
CA ARG A 297 12.61 11.21 -9.02
C ARG A 297 12.48 10.77 -7.57
N ALA A 298 13.55 10.21 -7.01
CA ALA A 298 13.60 9.83 -5.60
C ALA A 298 14.27 10.93 -4.77
N TYR A 299 13.65 11.33 -3.66
CA TYR A 299 14.12 12.35 -2.74
C TYR A 299 14.37 11.75 -1.36
N LEU A 300 15.63 11.80 -0.90
CA LEU A 300 16.00 11.45 0.47
C LEU A 300 16.08 12.69 1.35
N THR A 301 15.19 12.76 2.32
CA THR A 301 15.03 13.88 3.27
C THR A 301 15.60 13.59 4.66
N GLY A 302 16.16 12.40 4.88
CA GLY A 302 16.81 12.00 6.13
C GLY A 302 18.19 12.63 6.28
N LYS A 303 18.70 12.68 7.52
CA LYS A 303 20.11 12.96 7.75
C LYS A 303 20.91 11.72 7.35
N LEU A 304 21.92 11.91 6.52
CA LEU A 304 22.90 10.87 6.19
C LEU A 304 23.99 10.85 7.25
N SER A 305 24.48 9.66 7.59
CA SER A 305 25.70 9.51 8.40
C SER A 305 26.94 9.90 7.58
N GLU A 306 28.04 10.26 8.25
CA GLU A 306 29.29 10.61 7.59
C GLU A 306 29.81 9.48 6.68
N ASP A 307 29.67 8.22 7.12
CA ASP A 307 30.05 7.05 6.32
C ASP A 307 29.19 6.90 5.07
N GLN A 308 27.89 7.17 5.17
CA GLN A 308 27.00 7.16 3.99
C GLN A 308 27.33 8.28 3.01
N ILE A 309 27.64 9.48 3.50
CA ILE A 309 28.06 10.60 2.66
C ILE A 309 29.40 10.28 1.97
N ARG A 310 30.34 9.68 2.69
CA ARG A 310 31.64 9.27 2.16
C ARG A 310 31.49 8.20 1.08
N ASN A 311 30.67 7.17 1.33
CA ASN A 311 30.39 6.13 0.34
C ASN A 311 29.68 6.69 -0.90
N LEU A 312 28.72 7.61 -0.72
CA LEU A 312 28.07 8.33 -1.82
C LEU A 312 29.09 9.10 -2.66
N ALA A 313 29.96 9.89 -2.04
CA ALA A 313 30.96 10.69 -2.75
C ALA A 313 32.00 9.84 -3.49
N ILE A 314 32.30 8.64 -2.99
CA ILE A 314 33.27 7.73 -3.61
C ILE A 314 32.65 6.91 -4.75
N HIS A 315 31.37 6.54 -4.64
CA HIS A 315 30.71 5.63 -5.59
C HIS A 315 29.73 6.32 -6.54
N SER A 316 29.50 7.63 -6.44
CA SER A 316 28.74 8.40 -7.43
C SER A 316 29.61 8.67 -8.66
N THR A 317 29.52 7.81 -9.67
CA THR A 317 30.06 8.08 -11.01
C THR A 317 28.95 8.65 -11.90
N GLU A 318 29.25 9.62 -12.78
CA GLU A 318 28.26 10.28 -13.65
C GLU A 318 27.46 9.30 -14.54
N ASP A 319 28.05 8.16 -14.90
CA ASP A 319 27.44 7.12 -15.77
C ASP A 319 27.14 5.79 -15.05
N GLY A 320 27.30 5.71 -13.73
CA GLY A 320 27.09 4.48 -12.96
C GLY A 320 25.74 4.44 -12.23
N PRO A 321 25.23 3.26 -11.85
CA PRO A 321 24.03 3.16 -11.04
C PRO A 321 24.24 3.86 -9.68
N ASP A 322 23.23 4.60 -9.23
CA ASP A 322 23.21 5.34 -7.97
C ASP A 322 23.72 4.47 -6.82
N ALA A 323 24.77 4.91 -6.13
CA ALA A 323 25.46 4.13 -5.10
C ALA A 323 24.56 3.73 -3.93
N LEU A 324 23.47 4.47 -3.70
CA LEU A 324 22.54 4.21 -2.60
C LEU A 324 21.38 3.31 -3.00
N THR A 325 20.83 3.50 -4.20
CA THR A 325 19.60 2.82 -4.64
C THR A 325 19.81 1.87 -5.81
N GLY A 326 21.03 1.75 -6.35
CA GLY A 326 21.36 0.89 -7.49
C GLY A 326 20.60 1.23 -8.77
N ARG A 327 20.01 2.42 -8.87
CA ARG A 327 19.16 2.88 -9.98
C ARG A 327 19.95 3.66 -11.02
N LYS A 328 19.49 3.70 -12.26
CA LYS A 328 20.12 4.51 -13.31
C LYS A 328 19.94 6.02 -13.03
N THR A 329 18.78 6.42 -12.49
CA THR A 329 18.50 7.83 -12.15
C THR A 329 19.01 8.17 -10.75
N PRO A 330 19.72 9.30 -10.55
CA PRO A 330 20.27 9.66 -9.26
C PRO A 330 19.18 9.95 -8.22
N THR A 331 19.50 9.69 -6.95
CA THR A 331 18.69 10.10 -5.80
C THR A 331 18.99 11.56 -5.45
N TYR A 332 17.94 12.38 -5.37
CA TYR A 332 18.04 13.78 -4.94
C TYR A 332 18.07 13.87 -3.42
N PHE A 333 18.92 14.74 -2.88
CA PHE A 333 19.01 14.98 -1.44
C PHE A 333 18.24 16.24 -1.03
N GLY A 334 17.51 16.16 0.07
CA GLY A 334 16.69 17.26 0.57
C GLY A 334 15.22 17.16 0.13
N ARG A 335 14.49 18.27 0.32
CA ARG A 335 13.05 18.33 0.01
C ARG A 335 12.85 18.74 -1.46
N PRO A 336 11.86 18.16 -2.16
CA PRO A 336 11.56 18.56 -3.53
C PRO A 336 11.07 20.01 -3.58
N ASN A 337 11.59 20.76 -4.55
CA ASN A 337 11.07 22.07 -4.92
C ASN A 337 9.88 21.86 -5.88
N PHE A 338 8.66 21.83 -5.36
CA PHE A 338 7.48 21.60 -6.18
C PHE A 338 7.21 22.75 -7.16
N ASP A 339 7.62 23.98 -6.87
CA ASP A 339 7.48 25.09 -7.80
C ASP A 339 8.29 24.83 -9.07
N GLN A 340 9.53 24.38 -8.91
CA GLN A 340 10.39 24.00 -10.03
C GLN A 340 9.86 22.78 -10.79
N ILE A 341 9.47 21.72 -10.08
CA ILE A 341 8.93 20.50 -10.70
C ILE A 341 7.68 20.83 -11.55
N PHE A 342 6.78 21.66 -11.04
CA PHE A 342 5.57 22.04 -11.77
C PHE A 342 5.88 22.95 -12.96
N ALA A 343 6.85 23.87 -12.83
CA ALA A 343 7.29 24.70 -13.94
C ALA A 343 7.90 23.86 -15.08
N GLU A 344 8.76 22.89 -14.74
CA GLU A 344 9.33 21.94 -15.71
C GLU A 344 8.22 21.12 -16.41
N VAL A 345 7.29 20.54 -15.63
CA VAL A 345 6.18 19.76 -16.20
C VAL A 345 5.29 20.64 -17.09
N ALA A 346 5.00 21.88 -16.69
CA ALA A 346 4.20 22.80 -17.48
C ALA A 346 4.89 23.22 -18.79
N ALA A 347 6.21 23.43 -18.76
CA ALA A 347 6.99 23.78 -19.94
C ALA A 347 7.04 22.64 -20.97
N VAL A 348 7.13 21.38 -20.50
CA VAL A 348 7.17 20.20 -21.38
C VAL A 348 5.78 19.79 -21.85
N GLN A 349 4.76 19.89 -20.98
CA GLN A 349 3.41 19.37 -21.23
C GLN A 349 2.42 20.50 -21.53
N THR A 350 2.70 21.29 -22.57
CA THR A 350 1.87 22.44 -22.98
C THR A 350 0.46 22.02 -23.39
N ASN A 351 -0.54 22.82 -23.02
CA ASN A 351 -1.98 22.61 -23.29
C ASN A 351 -2.56 21.27 -22.82
N LYS A 352 -1.90 20.56 -21.89
CA LYS A 352 -2.37 19.28 -21.35
C LYS A 352 -3.00 19.42 -19.97
N LYS A 353 -3.81 18.42 -19.62
CA LYS A 353 -4.38 18.26 -18.28
C LYS A 353 -3.58 17.22 -17.51
N VAL A 354 -2.87 17.67 -16.46
CA VAL A 354 -2.02 16.84 -15.61
C VAL A 354 -2.77 16.42 -14.35
N GLY A 355 -2.89 15.12 -14.11
CA GLY A 355 -3.45 14.58 -12.87
C GLY A 355 -2.37 14.46 -11.80
N VAL A 356 -2.48 15.22 -10.72
CA VAL A 356 -1.53 15.18 -9.60
C VAL A 356 -2.10 14.32 -8.48
N PHE A 357 -1.53 13.14 -8.27
CA PHE A 357 -1.98 12.17 -7.26
C PHE A 357 -1.01 12.15 -6.09
N PHE A 358 -1.49 12.41 -4.88
CA PHE A 358 -0.65 12.48 -3.69
C PHE A 358 -1.09 11.53 -2.58
N CYS A 359 -0.13 10.81 -2.01
CA CYS A 359 -0.32 10.02 -0.80
C CYS A 359 0.81 10.28 0.20
N GLY A 360 0.46 10.83 1.38
CA GLY A 360 1.44 11.17 2.40
C GLY A 360 0.99 12.22 3.43
N PRO A 361 1.93 12.86 4.15
CA PRO A 361 1.65 13.80 5.23
C PRO A 361 0.85 15.04 4.80
N LYS A 362 -0.04 15.51 5.68
CA LYS A 362 -0.88 16.71 5.45
C LYS A 362 -0.10 17.96 5.01
N PRO A 363 1.08 18.30 5.58
CA PRO A 363 1.82 19.49 5.15
C PRO A 363 2.20 19.46 3.67
N VAL A 364 2.63 18.30 3.16
CA VAL A 364 2.98 18.14 1.73
C VAL A 364 1.74 18.23 0.86
N ALA A 365 0.62 17.63 1.28
CA ALA A 365 -0.66 17.76 0.58
C ALA A 365 -1.10 19.23 0.43
N ASN A 366 -0.92 20.03 1.48
CA ASN A 366 -1.30 21.44 1.47
C ASN A 366 -0.41 22.25 0.52
N THR A 367 0.89 21.96 0.48
CA THR A 367 1.81 22.58 -0.49
C THR A 367 1.44 22.20 -1.91
N LEU A 368 1.26 20.91 -2.22
CA LEU A 368 0.88 20.46 -3.56
C LEU A 368 -0.44 21.07 -4.02
N ARG A 369 -1.44 21.15 -3.15
CA ARG A 369 -2.73 21.79 -3.47
C ARG A 369 -2.57 23.27 -3.83
N ARG A 370 -1.77 24.02 -3.06
CA ARG A 370 -1.49 25.43 -3.36
C ARG A 370 -0.77 25.59 -4.70
N VAL A 371 0.25 24.78 -4.94
CA VAL A 371 1.02 24.80 -6.20
C VAL A 371 0.14 24.44 -7.39
N CYS A 372 -0.68 23.38 -7.30
CA CYS A 372 -1.63 23.01 -8.36
C CYS A 372 -2.59 24.15 -8.69
N ASN A 373 -3.16 24.79 -7.67
CA ASN A 373 -4.10 25.89 -7.86
C ASN A 373 -3.44 27.11 -8.50
N ARG A 374 -2.21 27.46 -8.08
CA ARG A 374 -1.47 28.60 -8.65
C ARG A 374 -1.20 28.38 -10.14
N PHE A 375 -0.53 27.27 -10.49
CA PHE A 375 -0.20 26.94 -11.87
C PHE A 375 -1.42 26.68 -12.78
N SER A 376 -2.60 26.41 -12.20
CA SER A 376 -3.85 26.23 -12.98
C SER A 376 -4.70 27.48 -13.09
N ALA A 377 -4.57 28.43 -12.14
CA ALA A 377 -5.28 29.70 -12.15
C ALA A 377 -4.66 30.68 -13.15
N ASP A 378 -3.34 30.59 -13.33
CA ASP A 378 -2.58 31.35 -14.33
C ASP A 378 -2.82 30.79 -15.74
N LYS A 379 -4.08 30.89 -16.23
CA LYS A 379 -4.44 30.60 -17.64
C LYS A 379 -3.66 31.49 -18.62
N GLU A 380 -3.16 32.62 -18.13
CA GLU A 380 -2.15 33.49 -18.74
C GLU A 380 -0.89 33.49 -17.85
N ASN A 381 -0.18 32.35 -17.73
CA ASN A 381 1.13 32.33 -17.09
C ASN A 381 2.07 33.39 -17.72
N GLU A 382 3.04 33.93 -16.97
CA GLU A 382 4.26 34.55 -17.56
C GLU A 382 4.97 33.61 -18.56
N LEU A 383 4.67 32.30 -18.50
CA LEU A 383 5.12 31.22 -19.40
C LEU A 383 4.11 30.82 -20.53
N GLY A 384 2.85 31.25 -20.50
CA GLY A 384 1.87 31.00 -21.58
C GLY A 384 1.57 29.54 -21.97
N THR A 385 1.79 28.54 -21.12
CA THR A 385 1.77 27.11 -21.53
C THR A 385 0.38 26.46 -21.69
N GLY A 386 -0.68 27.04 -21.11
CA GLY A 386 -2.05 26.49 -21.16
C GLY A 386 -2.28 25.16 -20.41
N THR A 387 -1.29 24.69 -19.65
CA THR A 387 -1.36 23.44 -18.87
C THR A 387 -2.22 23.60 -17.61
N THR A 388 -3.04 22.59 -17.28
CA THR A 388 -3.87 22.60 -16.06
C THR A 388 -3.54 21.41 -15.16
N PHE A 389 -3.50 21.64 -13.85
CA PHE A 389 -3.17 20.63 -12.84
C PHE A 389 -4.38 20.31 -11.97
N VAL A 390 -4.75 19.02 -11.88
CA VAL A 390 -5.86 18.57 -11.04
C VAL A 390 -5.34 17.76 -9.87
N PHE A 391 -5.54 18.27 -8.65
CA PHE A 391 -5.03 17.65 -7.43
C PHE A 391 -5.98 16.60 -6.84
N HIS A 392 -5.47 15.38 -6.70
CA HIS A 392 -6.13 14.24 -6.06
C HIS A 392 -5.34 13.83 -4.82
N LYS A 393 -6.02 13.76 -3.68
CA LYS A 393 -5.41 13.35 -2.42
C LYS A 393 -5.94 12.00 -1.98
N GLU A 394 -5.03 11.07 -1.75
CA GLU A 394 -5.33 9.81 -1.08
C GLU A 394 -5.63 10.05 0.41
N HIS A 395 -6.74 9.49 0.88
CA HIS A 395 -7.18 9.57 2.26
C HIS A 395 -7.03 8.19 2.93
N PHE A 396 -5.93 8.01 3.67
CA PHE A 396 -5.68 6.84 4.51
C PHE A 396 -5.62 7.21 6.00
#